data_AF-A0A7C7JEK3-F1
#
_entry.id   AF-A0A7C7JEK3-F1
#
_cell.length_a   1.000
_cell.length_b   1.000
_cell.length_c   1.000
_cell.angle_alpha   90.00
_cell.angle_beta   90.00
_cell.angle_gamma   90.00
#
_symmetry.space_group_name_H-M   'P 1'
#
loop_
_entity.id
_entity.type
_entity.pdbx_description
1 polymer ?
#
loop_
_entity_poly.entity_id
_entity_poly.type
_entity_poly.pdbx_seq_one_letter_code
_entity_poly.pdbx_strand_id
1 'polypeptide(L)'
;MILSFVSLFVVGFCAHAGNFPAYPPALLLYPESGERNSVQISCEQTGNPREILCHFYQMSVSYVLDPADLDGEIKKEIARYSGDEYTGEDILDQIKGMCRDSDKFIEAFEKKSESDDVPDRIATYVGLMRETCSLSTDEEVESFLKKMVRFQKTTESKTCKVWPNTWDETFSYNSTGDGSYWISKADPSGVCGIINVSTLRQVDEIFWGYDSRRVVTNREGSGSFMSLSCDSFEDRKVAYSWRPNDHYVMCEKIKFNF
;
A
#
# COMPACT_ATOMS: atom_id res chain seq x y z
N MET A 1 15.30 -41.15 -64.23
CA MET A 1 16.46 -40.48 -63.62
C MET A 1 15.95 -39.19 -63.00
N ILE A 2 15.74 -39.17 -61.68
CA ILE A 2 15.06 -38.10 -60.94
C ILE A 2 16.10 -37.03 -60.60
N LEU A 3 15.92 -35.80 -61.11
CA LEU A 3 16.76 -34.65 -60.79
C LEU A 3 16.22 -33.98 -59.53
N SER A 4 17.05 -34.00 -58.48
CA SER A 4 16.84 -33.30 -57.21
C SER A 4 16.99 -31.79 -57.39
N PHE A 5 15.99 -31.03 -56.95
CA PHE A 5 16.13 -29.59 -56.66
C PHE A 5 16.31 -29.44 -55.15
N VAL A 6 17.53 -29.12 -54.72
CA VAL A 6 17.81 -28.72 -53.33
C VAL A 6 17.76 -27.20 -53.27
N SER A 7 16.74 -26.69 -52.59
CA SER A 7 16.60 -25.26 -52.23
C SER A 7 17.72 -24.83 -51.29
N LEU A 8 18.44 -23.77 -51.67
CA LEU A 8 19.34 -23.01 -50.81
C LEU A 8 18.68 -21.65 -50.53
N PHE A 9 17.84 -21.60 -49.48
CA PHE A 9 17.49 -20.34 -48.83
C PHE A 9 18.56 -20.03 -47.80
N VAL A 10 19.54 -19.20 -48.18
CA VAL A 10 20.42 -18.55 -47.22
C VAL A 10 19.64 -17.38 -46.62
N VAL A 11 18.95 -17.62 -45.50
CA VAL A 11 18.44 -16.53 -44.67
C VAL A 11 19.62 -16.00 -43.88
N GLY A 12 20.20 -14.91 -44.38
CA GLY A 12 21.17 -14.12 -43.64
C GLY A 12 20.50 -13.45 -42.45
N PHE A 13 20.55 -14.10 -41.29
CA PHE A 13 20.38 -13.39 -40.03
C PHE A 13 21.69 -12.66 -39.75
N CYS A 14 21.73 -11.36 -40.06
CA CYS A 14 22.73 -10.45 -39.51
C CYS A 14 22.52 -10.36 -38.00
N ALA A 15 23.21 -11.21 -37.24
CA ALA A 15 23.40 -11.06 -35.82
C ALA A 15 24.32 -9.86 -35.56
N HIS A 16 23.76 -8.65 -35.52
CA HIS A 16 24.38 -7.56 -34.79
C HIS A 16 23.98 -7.72 -33.31
N ALA A 17 24.60 -8.68 -32.64
CA ALA A 17 24.65 -8.67 -31.17
C ALA A 17 25.57 -7.49 -30.79
N GLY A 18 25.00 -6.28 -30.77
CA GLY A 18 25.63 -5.19 -30.03
C GLY A 18 25.82 -5.69 -28.60
N ASN A 19 27.04 -5.59 -28.08
CA ASN A 19 27.31 -5.88 -26.67
C ASN A 19 26.62 -4.78 -25.84
N PHE A 20 25.33 -4.94 -25.60
CA PHE A 20 24.56 -4.07 -24.71
C PHE A 20 24.84 -4.48 -23.26
N PRO A 21 24.92 -3.51 -22.34
CA PRO A 21 24.97 -3.87 -20.94
C PRO A 21 23.71 -4.65 -20.56
N ALA A 22 23.88 -5.72 -19.78
CA ALA A 22 22.76 -6.50 -19.28
C ALA A 22 21.80 -5.60 -18.48
N TYR A 23 20.50 -5.87 -18.58
CA TYR A 23 19.46 -5.21 -17.81
C TYR A 23 18.35 -6.21 -17.50
N PRO A 24 17.54 -5.99 -16.46
CA PRO A 24 16.46 -6.91 -16.12
C PRO A 24 15.20 -6.65 -16.95
N PRO A 25 14.77 -7.58 -17.83
CA PRO A 25 13.56 -7.36 -18.63
C PRO A 25 12.29 -7.36 -17.78
N ALA A 26 12.22 -8.26 -16.79
CA ALA A 26 11.14 -8.32 -15.82
C ALA A 26 11.63 -8.95 -14.51
N LEU A 27 11.25 -8.37 -13.37
CA LEU A 27 11.62 -8.85 -12.04
C LEU A 27 10.49 -8.62 -11.03
N LEU A 28 10.47 -9.46 -10.00
CA LEU A 28 9.76 -9.18 -8.75
C LEU A 28 10.81 -9.07 -7.65
N LEU A 29 10.84 -7.93 -6.96
CA LEU A 29 11.79 -7.66 -5.89
C LEU A 29 11.07 -7.42 -4.56
N TYR A 30 11.74 -7.80 -3.48
CA TYR A 30 11.25 -7.78 -2.11
C TYR A 30 12.12 -6.87 -1.26
N PRO A 31 11.53 -6.11 -0.33
CA PRO A 31 12.27 -5.19 0.50
C PRO A 31 13.18 -5.95 1.47
N GLU A 32 14.39 -5.44 1.63
CA GLU A 32 15.36 -5.99 2.59
C GLU A 32 15.00 -5.63 4.04
N SER A 33 14.26 -4.54 4.26
CA SER A 33 13.79 -4.15 5.60
C SER A 33 12.62 -3.16 5.55
N GLY A 34 11.78 -3.20 6.60
CA GLY A 34 10.81 -2.15 6.95
C GLY A 34 9.55 -2.06 6.09
N GLU A 35 9.68 -2.19 4.78
CA GLU A 35 8.55 -2.09 3.85
C GLU A 35 7.71 -3.36 3.83
N ARG A 36 6.39 -3.21 3.63
CA ARG A 36 5.42 -4.33 3.51
C ARG A 36 4.80 -4.36 2.12
N ASN A 37 5.65 -4.49 1.12
CA ASN A 37 5.26 -4.49 -0.28
C ASN A 37 6.23 -5.36 -1.09
N SER A 38 5.92 -5.52 -2.36
CA SER A 38 6.85 -6.01 -3.38
C SER A 38 6.81 -5.05 -4.55
N VAL A 39 7.91 -4.99 -5.30
CA VAL A 39 8.01 -4.14 -6.48
C VAL A 39 8.25 -5.03 -7.69
N GLN A 40 7.31 -5.00 -8.62
CA GLN A 40 7.49 -5.56 -9.94
C GLN A 40 8.12 -4.51 -10.84
N ILE A 41 9.16 -4.89 -11.58
CA ILE A 41 9.91 -4.03 -12.49
C ILE A 41 9.85 -4.65 -13.87
N SER A 42 9.60 -3.84 -14.90
CA SER A 42 9.72 -4.23 -16.30
C SER A 42 10.56 -3.19 -17.03
N CYS A 43 11.70 -3.57 -17.59
CA CYS A 43 12.58 -2.63 -18.28
C CYS A 43 12.69 -2.94 -19.77
N GLU A 44 12.80 -1.88 -20.55
CA GLU A 44 13.06 -1.92 -21.98
C GLU A 44 14.21 -0.98 -22.34
N GLN A 45 14.96 -1.36 -23.37
CA GLN A 45 16.02 -0.52 -23.90
C GLN A 45 15.42 0.64 -24.68
N THR A 46 15.96 1.84 -24.48
CA THR A 46 15.55 3.01 -25.26
C THR A 46 16.27 3.04 -26.61
N GLY A 47 16.07 4.10 -27.41
CA GLY A 47 16.89 4.34 -28.60
C GLY A 47 18.40 4.50 -28.32
N ASN A 48 18.79 4.73 -27.06
CA ASN A 48 20.18 4.82 -26.63
C ASN A 48 20.65 3.50 -25.96
N PRO A 49 21.71 2.85 -26.46
CA PRO A 49 22.31 1.63 -25.90
C PRO A 49 22.73 1.69 -24.43
N ARG A 50 22.90 2.89 -23.89
CA ARG A 50 23.30 3.12 -22.50
C ARG A 50 22.16 3.65 -21.65
N GLU A 51 20.92 3.53 -22.12
CA GLU A 51 19.73 3.94 -21.38
C GLU A 51 18.60 2.91 -21.48
N ILE A 52 17.97 2.67 -20.35
CA ILE A 52 16.77 1.83 -20.22
C ILE A 52 15.65 2.63 -19.58
N LEU A 53 14.42 2.33 -19.97
CA LEU A 53 13.21 2.78 -19.31
C LEU A 53 12.66 1.60 -18.50
N CYS A 54 12.41 1.82 -17.21
CA CYS A 54 11.84 0.81 -16.34
C CYS A 54 10.48 1.29 -15.81
N HIS A 55 9.49 0.41 -15.93
CA HIS A 55 8.15 0.55 -15.39
C HIS A 55 8.05 -0.19 -14.07
N PHE A 56 7.58 0.50 -13.04
CA PHE A 56 7.47 -0.04 -11.69
C PHE A 56 6.01 -0.17 -11.31
N TYR A 57 5.67 -1.33 -10.73
CA TYR A 57 4.37 -1.63 -10.17
C TYR A 57 4.56 -2.14 -8.75
N GLN A 58 4.04 -1.40 -7.79
CA GLN A 58 4.14 -1.71 -6.37
C GLN A 58 2.74 -1.83 -5.80
N MET A 59 2.48 -2.93 -5.11
CA MET A 59 1.27 -3.09 -4.31
C MET A 59 1.66 -2.97 -2.84
N SER A 60 1.11 -1.98 -2.16
CA SER A 60 1.37 -1.79 -0.73
C SER A 60 0.17 -2.21 0.09
N VAL A 61 0.45 -2.92 1.18
CA VAL A 61 -0.54 -3.32 2.17
C VAL A 61 -0.19 -2.65 3.48
N SER A 62 -1.14 -1.92 4.06
CA SER A 62 -1.01 -1.41 5.42
C SER A 62 -2.30 -1.59 6.18
N TYR A 63 -2.22 -1.55 7.51
CA TYR A 63 -3.41 -1.48 8.34
C TYR A 63 -4.11 -0.12 8.14
N VAL A 64 -5.44 -0.11 8.35
CA VAL A 64 -6.23 1.13 8.46
C VAL A 64 -5.89 1.83 9.77
N LEU A 65 -5.71 1.07 10.85
CA LEU A 65 -5.16 1.50 12.14
C LEU A 65 -4.04 0.54 12.53
N ASP A 66 -2.85 1.02 12.90
CA ASP A 66 -1.81 0.10 13.36
C ASP A 66 -2.29 -0.63 14.64
N PRO A 67 -2.22 -1.97 14.71
CA PRO A 67 -2.55 -2.71 15.93
C PRO A 67 -1.81 -2.21 17.18
N ALA A 68 -0.59 -1.67 17.03
CA ALA A 68 0.17 -1.10 18.14
C ALA A 68 -0.47 0.18 18.70
N ASP A 69 -1.21 0.92 17.88
CA ASP A 69 -1.86 2.18 18.25
C ASP A 69 -3.30 2.00 18.75
N LEU A 70 -3.84 0.77 18.69
CA LEU A 70 -5.24 0.45 18.97
C LEU A 70 -5.73 0.99 20.32
N ASP A 71 -5.02 0.67 21.40
CA ASP A 71 -5.41 1.06 22.75
C ASP A 71 -5.35 2.58 22.96
N GLY A 72 -4.37 3.23 22.32
CA GLY A 72 -4.20 4.69 22.37
C GLY A 72 -5.37 5.40 21.69
N GLU A 73 -5.72 4.96 20.47
CA GLU A 73 -6.82 5.53 19.71
C GLU A 73 -8.19 5.22 20.34
N ILE A 74 -8.38 4.04 20.95
CA ILE A 74 -9.60 3.75 21.74
C ILE A 74 -9.72 4.74 22.91
N LYS A 75 -8.66 4.94 23.70
CA LYS A 75 -8.69 5.86 24.87
C LYS A 75 -8.96 7.29 24.44
N LYS A 76 -8.29 7.75 23.39
CA LYS A 76 -8.45 9.10 22.82
C LYS A 76 -9.87 9.35 22.33
N GLU A 77 -10.47 8.39 21.62
CA GLU A 77 -11.84 8.52 21.13
C GLU A 77 -12.86 8.43 22.27
N ILE A 78 -12.68 7.50 23.23
CA ILE A 78 -13.52 7.41 24.43
C ILE A 78 -13.50 8.71 25.23
N ALA A 79 -12.33 9.37 25.35
CA ALA A 79 -12.20 10.61 26.10
C ALA A 79 -13.07 11.76 25.54
N ARG A 80 -13.38 11.74 24.24
CA ARG A 80 -14.30 12.71 23.60
C ARG A 80 -15.74 12.56 24.09
N TYR A 81 -16.12 11.35 24.49
CA TYR A 81 -17.47 11.05 25.00
C TYR A 81 -17.63 11.33 26.50
N SER A 82 -16.54 11.61 27.22
CA SER A 82 -16.55 11.83 28.68
C SER A 82 -16.43 13.31 29.10
N GLY A 83 -16.56 14.26 28.16
CA GLY A 83 -16.49 15.71 28.42
C GLY A 83 -17.84 16.42 28.25
N ASP A 84 -17.88 17.71 28.62
CA ASP A 84 -19.06 18.61 28.56
C ASP A 84 -19.61 18.88 27.14
N GLU A 85 -19.04 18.26 26.11
CA GLU A 85 -19.43 18.41 24.69
C GLU A 85 -20.65 17.55 24.30
N TYR A 86 -21.20 16.78 25.26
CA TYR A 86 -22.25 15.80 25.05
C TYR A 86 -23.57 16.25 25.71
N THR A 87 -24.50 16.81 24.93
CA THR A 87 -25.90 16.95 25.37
C THR A 87 -26.62 15.62 25.12
N GLY A 88 -26.82 14.83 26.18
CA GLY A 88 -27.38 13.46 26.10
C GLY A 88 -28.72 13.33 25.38
N GLU A 89 -29.54 14.40 25.40
CA GLU A 89 -30.88 14.42 24.78
C GLU A 89 -30.85 14.25 23.24
N ASP A 90 -29.94 14.93 22.53
CA ASP A 90 -29.85 14.87 21.05
C ASP A 90 -29.35 13.50 20.55
N ILE A 91 -28.67 12.76 21.41
CA ILE A 91 -27.96 11.53 21.06
C ILE A 91 -28.79 10.31 21.40
N LEU A 92 -29.53 10.37 22.51
CA LEU A 92 -30.56 9.39 22.83
C LEU A 92 -31.62 9.34 21.72
N ASP A 93 -32.04 10.49 21.16
CA ASP A 93 -32.98 10.54 20.05
C ASP A 93 -32.38 9.97 18.74
N GLN A 94 -31.10 10.24 18.45
CA GLN A 94 -30.41 9.61 17.32
C GLN A 94 -30.32 8.08 17.47
N ILE A 95 -29.97 7.58 18.65
CA ILE A 95 -29.85 6.14 18.90
C ILE A 95 -31.23 5.46 18.86
N LYS A 96 -32.29 6.10 19.38
CA LYS A 96 -33.66 5.63 19.22
C LYS A 96 -34.10 5.58 17.75
N GLY A 97 -33.63 6.53 16.93
CA GLY A 97 -33.79 6.48 15.47
C GLY A 97 -33.17 5.22 14.87
N MET A 98 -31.96 4.86 15.31
CA MET A 98 -31.26 3.64 14.86
C MET A 98 -32.01 2.36 15.22
N CYS A 99 -32.68 2.31 16.38
CA CYS A 99 -33.48 1.15 16.78
C CYS A 99 -34.51 0.77 15.70
N ARG A 100 -35.28 1.75 15.21
CA ARG A 100 -36.35 1.53 14.22
C ARG A 100 -35.84 0.98 12.89
N ASP A 101 -34.63 1.35 12.51
CA ASP A 101 -33.99 0.88 11.27
C ASP A 101 -33.24 -0.45 11.47
N SER A 102 -32.87 -0.77 12.72
CA SER A 102 -32.09 -1.96 13.06
C SER A 102 -32.91 -3.25 13.03
N ASP A 103 -34.19 -3.25 13.44
CA ASP A 103 -35.01 -4.48 13.51
C ASP A 103 -35.06 -5.23 12.17
N LYS A 104 -35.31 -4.51 11.06
CA LYS A 104 -35.33 -5.13 9.71
C LYS A 104 -33.99 -5.70 9.29
N PHE A 105 -32.90 -5.05 9.70
CA PHE A 105 -31.55 -5.52 9.42
C PHE A 105 -31.21 -6.77 10.25
N ILE A 106 -31.57 -6.77 11.54
CA ILE A 106 -31.36 -7.89 12.47
C ILE A 106 -32.13 -9.12 12.01
N GLU A 107 -33.43 -8.99 11.67
CA GLU A 107 -34.24 -10.10 11.16
C GLU A 107 -33.66 -10.69 9.87
N ALA A 108 -33.23 -9.83 8.94
CA ALA A 108 -32.61 -10.27 7.69
C ALA A 108 -31.26 -10.98 7.93
N PHE A 109 -30.50 -10.53 8.93
CA PHE A 109 -29.25 -11.15 9.33
C PHE A 109 -29.47 -12.51 9.99
N GLU A 110 -30.40 -12.64 10.93
CA GLU A 110 -30.67 -13.88 11.65
C GLU A 110 -31.07 -15.00 10.68
N LYS A 111 -32.00 -14.69 9.77
CA LYS A 111 -32.41 -15.62 8.70
C LYS A 111 -31.25 -16.10 7.83
N LYS A 112 -30.23 -15.26 7.63
CA LYS A 112 -29.04 -15.61 6.85
C LYS A 112 -27.98 -16.34 7.67
N SER A 113 -27.90 -16.05 8.97
CA SER A 113 -26.96 -16.71 9.89
C SER A 113 -27.31 -18.18 10.17
N GLU A 114 -28.56 -18.58 9.99
CA GLU A 114 -28.99 -19.98 10.08
C GLU A 114 -28.50 -20.84 8.91
N SER A 115 -28.17 -20.23 7.76
CA SER A 115 -27.75 -20.93 6.55
C SER A 115 -26.26 -20.82 6.23
N ASP A 116 -25.60 -19.79 6.75
CA ASP A 116 -24.24 -19.42 6.37
C ASP A 116 -23.32 -19.36 7.60
N ASP A 117 -22.05 -19.70 7.43
CA ASP A 117 -21.03 -19.37 8.44
C ASP A 117 -20.82 -17.85 8.44
N VAL A 118 -21.27 -17.20 9.50
CA VAL A 118 -21.22 -15.75 9.62
C VAL A 118 -19.98 -15.35 10.42
N PRO A 119 -19.14 -14.44 9.89
CA PRO A 119 -18.00 -13.94 10.63
C PRO A 119 -18.42 -13.35 11.99
N ASP A 120 -17.73 -13.76 13.07
CA ASP A 120 -17.97 -13.35 14.47
C ASP A 120 -18.15 -11.84 14.65
N ARG A 121 -17.42 -11.06 13.84
CA ARG A 121 -17.50 -9.61 13.83
C ARG A 121 -18.86 -9.06 13.39
N ILE A 122 -19.54 -9.71 12.44
CA ILE A 122 -20.89 -9.30 12.02
C ILE A 122 -21.90 -9.65 13.11
N ALA A 123 -21.78 -10.83 13.74
CA ALA A 123 -22.59 -11.22 14.88
C ALA A 123 -22.42 -10.24 16.06
N THR A 124 -21.18 -9.83 16.35
CA THR A 124 -20.87 -8.81 17.37
C THR A 124 -21.53 -7.47 17.04
N TYR A 125 -21.45 -7.01 15.79
CA TYR A 125 -22.10 -5.76 15.36
C TYR A 125 -23.62 -5.82 15.54
N VAL A 126 -24.25 -6.93 15.14
CA VAL A 126 -25.70 -7.15 15.30
C VAL A 126 -26.09 -7.17 16.78
N GLY A 127 -25.28 -7.80 17.63
CA GLY A 127 -25.47 -7.78 19.09
C GLY A 127 -25.45 -6.37 19.66
N LEU A 128 -24.49 -5.53 19.25
CA LEU A 128 -24.44 -4.11 19.64
C LEU A 128 -25.68 -3.35 19.15
N MET A 129 -26.09 -3.53 17.90
CA MET A 129 -27.28 -2.86 17.36
C MET A 129 -28.55 -3.22 18.13
N ARG A 130 -28.69 -4.45 18.62
CA ARG A 130 -29.84 -4.86 19.44
C ARG A 130 -29.94 -4.10 20.77
N GLU A 131 -28.81 -3.68 21.34
CA GLU A 131 -28.81 -2.92 22.60
C GLU A 131 -29.46 -1.53 22.43
N THR A 132 -29.41 -0.94 21.23
CA THR A 132 -29.88 0.43 20.95
C THR A 132 -31.34 0.67 21.35
N CYS A 133 -32.21 -0.32 21.14
CA CYS A 133 -33.64 -0.23 21.46
C CYS A 133 -33.95 -0.22 22.97
N SER A 134 -33.00 -0.69 23.79
CA SER A 134 -33.16 -0.81 25.24
C SER A 134 -32.54 0.33 26.04
N LEU A 135 -31.79 1.23 25.39
CA LEU A 135 -31.13 2.34 26.06
C LEU A 135 -32.14 3.41 26.48
N SER A 136 -32.10 3.79 27.76
CA SER A 136 -33.08 4.68 28.37
C SER A 136 -32.45 5.81 29.19
N THR A 137 -31.17 5.68 29.55
CA THR A 137 -30.42 6.62 30.39
C THR A 137 -29.14 7.09 29.71
N ASP A 138 -28.62 8.24 30.11
CA ASP A 138 -27.36 8.79 29.59
C ASP A 138 -26.17 7.87 29.87
N GLU A 139 -26.14 7.21 31.04
CA GLU A 139 -25.08 6.24 31.39
C GLU A 139 -25.08 5.02 30.46
N GLU A 140 -26.27 4.53 30.08
CA GLU A 140 -26.42 3.43 29.11
C GLU A 140 -25.96 3.84 27.71
N VAL A 141 -26.29 5.07 27.29
CA VAL A 141 -25.83 5.65 26.03
C VAL A 141 -24.30 5.79 26.00
N GLU A 142 -23.71 6.35 27.05
CA GLU A 142 -22.26 6.50 27.15
C GLU A 142 -21.54 5.13 27.10
N SER A 143 -22.08 4.15 27.82
CA SER A 143 -21.58 2.77 27.80
C SER A 143 -21.67 2.14 26.41
N PHE A 144 -22.80 2.30 25.72
CA PHE A 144 -23.00 1.83 24.35
C PHE A 144 -22.01 2.47 23.38
N LEU A 145 -21.82 3.79 23.44
CA LEU A 145 -20.87 4.51 22.60
C LEU A 145 -19.43 4.01 22.83
N LYS A 146 -19.03 3.80 24.08
CA LYS A 146 -17.73 3.18 24.40
C LYS A 146 -17.58 1.78 23.79
N LYS A 147 -18.62 0.96 23.78
CA LYS A 147 -18.60 -0.36 23.10
C LYS A 147 -18.46 -0.20 21.58
N MET A 148 -19.20 0.74 20.99
CA MET A 148 -19.13 1.03 19.54
C MET A 148 -17.74 1.50 19.12
N VAL A 149 -17.12 2.40 19.89
CA VAL A 149 -15.74 2.85 19.65
C VAL A 149 -14.77 1.66 19.67
N ARG A 150 -14.83 0.81 20.71
CA ARG A 150 -13.96 -0.37 20.80
C ARG A 150 -14.17 -1.30 19.61
N PHE A 151 -15.42 -1.56 19.23
CA PHE A 151 -15.75 -2.39 18.07
C PHE A 151 -15.17 -1.81 16.78
N GLN A 152 -15.38 -0.52 16.53
CA GLN A 152 -14.88 0.18 15.36
C GLN A 152 -13.35 0.19 15.31
N LYS A 153 -12.67 0.54 16.40
CA LYS A 153 -11.21 0.60 16.42
C LYS A 153 -10.57 -0.78 16.29
N THR A 154 -11.13 -1.79 16.96
CA THR A 154 -10.68 -3.19 16.78
C THR A 154 -10.84 -3.64 15.34
N THR A 155 -11.98 -3.29 14.71
CA THR A 155 -12.19 -3.51 13.28
C THR A 155 -11.11 -2.88 12.43
N GLU A 156 -10.85 -1.58 12.64
CA GLU A 156 -9.89 -0.81 11.86
C GLU A 156 -8.49 -1.41 12.00
N SER A 157 -8.12 -1.88 13.20
CA SER A 157 -6.82 -2.52 13.46
C SER A 157 -6.62 -3.84 12.71
N LYS A 158 -7.71 -4.53 12.39
CA LYS A 158 -7.72 -5.80 11.65
C LYS A 158 -8.09 -5.64 10.19
N THR A 159 -8.30 -4.40 9.74
CA THR A 159 -8.60 -4.08 8.35
C THR A 159 -7.36 -3.55 7.67
N CYS A 160 -7.02 -4.10 6.51
CA CYS A 160 -5.92 -3.61 5.70
C CYS A 160 -6.44 -2.84 4.50
N LYS A 161 -5.78 -1.73 4.18
CA LYS A 161 -5.93 -1.02 2.92
C LYS A 161 -4.85 -1.47 1.95
N VAL A 162 -5.23 -1.59 0.70
CA VAL A 162 -4.34 -1.95 -0.39
C VAL A 162 -4.35 -0.79 -1.36
N TRP A 163 -3.16 -0.28 -1.71
CA TRP A 163 -3.04 0.76 -2.73
C TRP A 163 -1.99 0.39 -3.77
N PRO A 164 -2.31 0.53 -5.06
CA PRO A 164 -1.32 0.43 -6.11
C PRO A 164 -0.51 1.72 -6.17
N ASN A 165 0.78 1.59 -6.46
CA ASN A 165 1.66 2.68 -6.81
C ASN A 165 2.41 2.28 -8.08
N THR A 166 2.46 3.19 -9.05
CA THR A 166 3.12 2.95 -10.34
C THR A 166 3.94 4.17 -10.71
N TRP A 167 5.14 3.95 -11.21
CA TRP A 167 6.00 5.03 -11.69
C TRP A 167 6.98 4.51 -12.72
N ASP A 168 7.56 5.44 -13.48
CA ASP A 168 8.56 5.14 -14.50
C ASP A 168 9.87 5.83 -14.14
N GLU A 169 10.99 5.15 -14.36
CA GLU A 169 12.32 5.76 -14.23
C GLU A 169 13.18 5.41 -15.44
N THR A 170 13.87 6.42 -15.97
CA THR A 170 14.92 6.22 -16.97
C THR A 170 16.26 6.06 -16.25
N PHE A 171 16.99 5.00 -16.58
CA PHE A 171 18.32 4.76 -16.06
C PHE A 171 19.38 4.91 -17.14
N SER A 172 20.56 5.36 -16.74
CA SER A 172 21.76 5.40 -17.57
C SER A 172 22.81 4.42 -17.06
N TYR A 173 23.50 3.76 -17.98
CA TYR A 173 24.51 2.76 -17.66
C TYR A 173 25.81 3.40 -17.18
N ASN A 174 26.19 3.09 -15.94
CA ASN A 174 27.45 3.50 -15.34
C ASN A 174 28.35 2.27 -15.12
N SER A 175 29.65 2.45 -15.35
CA SER A 175 30.67 1.44 -15.12
C SER A 175 31.83 2.12 -14.41
N THR A 176 31.98 1.84 -13.12
CA THR A 176 33.10 2.33 -12.31
C THR A 176 34.03 1.15 -11.98
N GLY A 177 35.18 1.43 -11.34
CA GLY A 177 36.11 0.39 -10.90
C GLY A 177 35.48 -0.63 -9.93
N ASP A 178 34.38 -0.26 -9.27
CA ASP A 178 33.65 -1.08 -8.30
C ASP A 178 32.50 -1.90 -8.94
N GLY A 179 32.43 -1.92 -10.28
CA GLY A 179 31.44 -2.67 -11.04
C GLY A 179 30.53 -1.80 -11.90
N SER A 180 29.61 -2.47 -12.60
CA SER A 180 28.63 -1.83 -13.46
C SER A 180 27.23 -1.81 -12.85
N TYR A 181 26.50 -0.75 -13.11
CA TYR A 181 25.14 -0.57 -12.60
C TYR A 181 24.37 0.45 -13.45
N TRP A 182 23.05 0.37 -13.36
CA TRP A 182 22.16 1.38 -13.92
C TRP A 182 21.81 2.38 -12.83
N ILE A 183 21.86 3.69 -13.13
CA ILE A 183 21.50 4.76 -12.20
C ILE A 183 20.43 5.65 -12.82
N SER A 184 19.40 6.00 -12.04
CA SER A 184 18.33 6.86 -12.53
C SER A 184 18.82 8.28 -12.77
N LYS A 185 18.22 8.95 -13.75
CA LYS A 185 18.36 10.39 -13.89
C LYS A 185 17.45 11.05 -12.86
N ALA A 186 18.04 11.84 -11.98
CA ALA A 186 17.31 12.49 -10.90
C ALA A 186 17.49 14.01 -10.99
N ASP A 187 16.40 14.71 -11.28
CA ASP A 187 16.33 16.16 -11.17
C ASP A 187 15.49 16.54 -9.93
N PRO A 188 15.84 17.62 -9.21
CA PRO A 188 15.02 18.10 -8.11
C PRO A 188 13.62 18.46 -8.59
N SER A 189 12.61 18.00 -7.88
CA SER A 189 11.20 18.22 -8.20
C SER A 189 10.48 19.02 -7.11
N GLY A 190 9.57 19.91 -7.54
CA GLY A 190 8.70 20.67 -6.64
C GLY A 190 9.42 21.67 -5.73
N VAL A 191 8.64 22.35 -4.88
CA VAL A 191 9.15 23.39 -3.95
C VAL A 191 10.09 22.84 -2.88
N CYS A 192 9.98 21.54 -2.57
CA CYS A 192 10.81 20.87 -1.58
C CYS A 192 12.15 20.36 -2.16
N GLY A 193 12.34 20.46 -3.48
CA GLY A 193 13.53 19.93 -4.15
C GLY A 193 13.71 18.44 -3.88
N ILE A 194 12.66 17.64 -4.10
CA ILE A 194 12.72 16.20 -3.87
C ILE A 194 13.53 15.58 -5.01
N ILE A 195 14.61 14.89 -4.66
CA ILE A 195 15.46 14.13 -5.56
C ILE A 195 15.30 12.65 -5.23
N ASN A 196 14.94 11.84 -6.22
CA ASN A 196 14.91 10.38 -6.10
C ASN A 196 16.01 9.79 -6.96
N VAL A 197 17.02 9.21 -6.32
CA VAL A 197 18.11 8.50 -7.00
C VAL A 197 17.95 7.01 -6.78
N SER A 198 17.87 6.26 -7.85
CA SER A 198 17.71 4.81 -7.82
C SER A 198 18.84 4.12 -8.56
N THR A 199 19.21 2.91 -8.13
CA THR A 199 20.20 2.10 -8.83
C THR A 199 19.73 0.66 -9.00
N LEU A 200 19.97 0.08 -10.17
CA LEU A 200 19.83 -1.35 -10.42
C LEU A 200 21.22 -1.98 -10.54
N ARG A 201 21.49 -2.98 -9.72
CA ARG A 201 22.77 -3.69 -9.68
C ARG A 201 22.55 -5.16 -9.96
N GLN A 202 23.33 -5.71 -10.88
CA GLN A 202 23.39 -7.14 -11.09
C GLN A 202 24.16 -7.77 -9.92
N VAL A 203 23.51 -8.68 -9.20
CA VAL A 203 24.10 -9.43 -8.07
C VAL A 203 24.71 -10.73 -8.58
N ASP A 204 24.05 -11.35 -9.55
CA ASP A 204 24.45 -12.60 -10.21
C ASP A 204 23.87 -12.61 -11.65
N GLU A 205 24.13 -13.64 -12.45
CA GLU A 205 23.77 -13.73 -13.87
C GLU A 205 22.36 -13.21 -14.20
N ILE A 206 21.35 -13.60 -13.43
CA ILE A 206 19.95 -13.18 -13.64
C ILE A 206 19.36 -12.40 -12.46
N PHE A 207 20.12 -12.23 -11.38
CA PHE A 207 19.63 -11.65 -10.14
C PHE A 207 20.04 -10.20 -10.00
N TRP A 208 19.09 -9.39 -9.54
CA TRP A 208 19.25 -7.95 -9.45
C TRP A 208 18.83 -7.44 -8.07
N GLY A 209 19.46 -6.35 -7.67
CA GLY A 209 19.05 -5.51 -6.55
C GLY A 209 18.62 -4.15 -7.07
N TYR A 210 17.67 -3.54 -6.35
CA TYR A 210 17.19 -2.18 -6.60
C TYR A 210 17.29 -1.37 -5.31
N ASP A 211 18.08 -0.31 -5.34
CA ASP A 211 18.15 0.67 -4.26
C ASP A 211 17.47 1.95 -4.71
N SER A 212 16.67 2.57 -3.85
CA SER A 212 16.10 3.89 -4.08
C SER A 212 16.34 4.80 -2.87
N ARG A 213 16.77 6.03 -3.15
CA ARG A 213 17.04 7.05 -2.15
C ARG A 213 16.31 8.33 -2.52
N ARG A 214 15.40 8.75 -1.63
CA ARG A 214 14.80 10.08 -1.64
C ARG A 214 15.61 11.01 -0.75
N VAL A 215 15.93 12.19 -1.29
CA VAL A 215 16.55 13.30 -0.56
C VAL A 215 15.69 14.55 -0.73
N VAL A 216 15.41 15.24 0.37
CA VAL A 216 14.70 16.53 0.36
C VAL A 216 15.73 17.65 0.51
N THR A 217 15.94 18.43 -0.55
CA THR A 217 17.00 19.46 -0.53
C THR A 217 16.55 20.82 0.00
N ASN A 218 15.23 21.08 0.05
CA ASN A 218 14.67 22.33 0.58
C ASN A 218 13.63 22.04 1.68
N ARG A 219 14.10 21.71 2.89
CA ARG A 219 13.23 21.40 4.04
C ARG A 219 12.43 22.60 4.57
N GLU A 220 12.95 23.81 4.37
CA GLU A 220 12.29 25.05 4.78
C GLU A 220 11.20 25.50 3.79
N GLY A 221 11.07 24.82 2.65
CA GLY A 221 10.03 25.10 1.68
C GLY A 221 8.63 24.83 2.24
N SER A 222 7.65 25.55 1.71
CA SER A 222 6.22 25.28 1.95
C SER A 222 5.47 25.41 0.63
N GLY A 223 4.65 24.42 0.29
CA GLY A 223 3.82 24.48 -0.92
C GLY A 223 2.58 25.34 -0.72
N SER A 224 2.15 26.05 -1.77
CA SER A 224 0.87 26.78 -1.76
C SER A 224 -0.37 25.87 -1.76
N PHE A 225 -0.20 24.55 -2.01
CA PHE A 225 -1.29 23.58 -2.03
C PHE A 225 -1.25 22.71 -0.77
N MET A 226 -2.36 22.67 -0.03
CA MET A 226 -2.56 21.96 1.25
C MET A 226 -1.68 22.39 2.45
N SER A 227 -0.91 23.48 2.36
CA SER A 227 -0.03 23.94 3.45
C SER A 227 0.94 22.88 3.97
N LEU A 228 1.30 21.90 3.14
CA LEU A 228 2.28 20.87 3.52
C LEU A 228 3.67 21.50 3.58
N SER A 229 4.25 21.46 4.77
CA SER A 229 5.64 21.84 5.02
C SER A 229 6.57 20.81 4.37
N CYS A 230 7.66 21.25 3.74
CA CYS A 230 8.65 20.34 3.19
C CYS A 230 9.36 19.50 4.27
N ASP A 231 9.32 19.95 5.52
CA ASP A 231 9.87 19.21 6.66
C ASP A 231 9.08 17.93 7.00
N SER A 232 7.82 17.81 6.55
CA SER A 232 7.06 16.56 6.71
C SER A 232 7.53 15.45 5.76
N PHE A 233 8.37 15.77 4.77
CA PHE A 233 8.96 14.77 3.89
C PHE A 233 10.28 14.28 4.50
N GLU A 234 10.31 13.00 4.84
CA GLU A 234 11.54 12.38 5.33
C GLU A 234 12.44 11.95 4.17
N ASP A 235 13.75 12.03 4.40
CA ASP A 235 14.71 11.31 3.57
C ASP A 235 14.43 9.83 3.72
N ARG A 236 14.40 9.11 2.61
CA ARG A 236 14.04 7.69 2.61
C ARG A 236 15.08 6.92 1.84
N LYS A 237 15.52 5.79 2.40
CA LYS A 237 16.33 4.81 1.68
C LYS A 237 15.61 3.48 1.75
N VAL A 238 15.41 2.86 0.60
CA VAL A 238 14.83 1.52 0.50
C VAL A 238 15.73 0.68 -0.40
N ALA A 239 15.98 -0.55 0.04
CA ALA A 239 16.69 -1.56 -0.72
C ALA A 239 15.74 -2.73 -0.98
N TYR A 240 15.74 -3.21 -2.21
CA TYR A 240 14.98 -4.36 -2.66
C TYR A 240 15.91 -5.39 -3.29
N SER A 241 15.65 -6.65 -2.99
CA SER A 241 16.43 -7.78 -3.48
C SER A 241 15.53 -8.82 -4.15
N TRP A 242 16.14 -9.69 -4.95
CA TRP A 242 15.49 -10.85 -5.54
C TRP A 242 15.08 -11.92 -4.51
N ARG A 243 15.59 -11.84 -3.28
CA ARG A 243 15.32 -12.84 -2.25
C ARG A 243 13.93 -12.61 -1.68
N PRO A 244 13.03 -13.61 -1.75
CA PRO A 244 11.72 -13.50 -1.13
C PRO A 244 11.83 -13.16 0.36
N ASN A 245 10.99 -12.22 0.79
CA ASN A 245 10.84 -11.86 2.18
C ASN A 245 9.34 -11.81 2.49
N ASP A 246 8.87 -12.77 3.28
CA ASP A 246 7.47 -12.86 3.63
C ASP A 246 7.16 -11.92 4.78
N HIS A 247 6.14 -11.09 4.59
CA HIS A 247 5.62 -10.21 5.64
C HIS A 247 4.27 -10.72 6.11
N TYR A 248 4.20 -11.14 7.37
CA TYR A 248 2.94 -11.51 7.98
C TYR A 248 2.08 -10.28 8.23
N VAL A 249 0.92 -10.22 7.57
CA VAL A 249 -0.10 -9.19 7.80
C VAL A 249 -1.38 -9.90 8.20
N MET A 250 -1.85 -9.67 9.43
CA MET A 250 -3.00 -10.35 10.02
C MET A 250 -4.27 -9.55 9.73
N CYS A 251 -4.64 -9.45 8.45
CA CYS A 251 -5.85 -8.75 8.01
C CYS A 251 -7.05 -9.71 8.03
N GLU A 252 -8.12 -9.35 8.73
CA GLU A 252 -9.42 -10.05 8.61
C GLU A 252 -10.29 -9.46 7.50
N LYS A 253 -10.02 -8.20 7.11
CA LYS A 253 -10.77 -7.50 6.05
C LYS A 253 -9.81 -6.72 5.16
N ILE A 254 -10.04 -6.78 3.85
CA ILE A 254 -9.40 -5.88 2.90
C ILE A 254 -10.38 -4.75 2.53
N LYS A 255 -9.92 -3.51 2.67
CA LYS A 255 -10.60 -2.31 2.22
C LYS A 255 -9.92 -1.82 0.95
N PHE A 256 -10.54 -2.10 -0.19
CA PHE A 256 -10.22 -1.43 -1.44
C PHE A 256 -10.86 -0.05 -1.39
N ASN A 257 -10.07 1.02 -1.45
CA ASN A 257 -10.60 2.37 -1.30
C ASN A 257 -10.04 3.32 -2.35
N PHE A 258 -10.92 4.22 -2.81
CA PHE A 258 -10.66 5.65 -2.82
C PHE A 258 -11.25 6.20 -1.52
#